data_AF-A0A7K9YNC0-F1
#
_entry.id   AF-A0A7K9YNC0-F1
#
_cell.length_a   1.000
_cell.length_b   1.000
_cell.length_c   1.000
_cell.angle_alpha   90.00
_cell.angle_beta   90.00
_cell.angle_gamma   90.00
#
_symmetry.space_group_name_H-M   'P 1'
#
loop_
_entity.id
_entity.type
_entity.pdbx_description
1 polymer ?
#
loop_
_entity_poly.entity_id
_entity_poly.type
_entity_poly.pdbx_seq_one_letter_code
_entity_poly.pdbx_strand_id
1 'polypeptide(L)'
;DRPFKQELEEVLWFHKLPFGLQSSEICQRTLSLAVYYFVSLWCQRCIVVGNGFSVHGQHFGKMIDSHHVIIRLNDAPVKEYKKDVGERTSIRLFFPESALPNPLENNDNDTLMVFVPFKPLDFLWLREVLLKTKNKTKEGFWRQPPQEWNWNISQLRILNPYVTYEATYKLLQLNASSGRYATTGIIALNLALHLCQEVNIAGFGYPGNHDTTTPIHYYNTGLSRKNELFQHNLTAERNWLLKMVEWGVIADLTSHAFQAQNH
;
A
#
# COMPACT_ATOMS: atom_id res chain seq x y z
N ASP A 1 1.48 17.43 -21.27
CA ASP A 1 2.57 17.83 -20.35
C ASP A 1 2.31 19.07 -19.48
N ARG A 2 1.85 20.23 -19.99
CA ARG A 2 1.49 21.38 -19.10
C ARG A 2 0.18 21.23 -18.30
N PRO A 3 -0.94 20.71 -18.86
CA PRO A 3 -2.20 20.60 -18.12
C PRO A 3 -2.12 19.62 -16.94
N PHE A 4 -1.45 18.47 -17.14
CA PHE A 4 -1.24 17.48 -16.08
C PHE A 4 -0.39 18.03 -14.93
N LYS A 5 0.67 18.80 -15.26
CA LYS A 5 1.52 19.43 -14.24
C LYS A 5 0.74 20.46 -13.40
N GLN A 6 -0.14 21.22 -14.05
CA GLN A 6 -0.99 22.21 -13.38
C GLN A 6 -2.03 21.54 -12.47
N GLU A 7 -2.70 20.49 -12.95
CA GLU A 7 -3.65 19.70 -12.14
C GLU A 7 -2.95 19.03 -10.95
N LEU A 8 -1.76 18.47 -11.16
CA LEU A 8 -0.94 17.88 -10.09
C LEU A 8 -0.57 18.91 -9.01
N GLU A 9 -0.10 20.09 -9.41
CA GLU A 9 0.24 21.17 -8.50
C GLU A 9 -1.00 21.66 -7.74
N GLU A 10 -2.13 21.87 -8.42
CA GLU A 10 -3.38 22.28 -7.77
C GLU A 10 -3.85 21.25 -6.73
N VAL A 11 -3.91 19.97 -7.07
CA VAL A 11 -4.34 18.94 -6.11
C VAL A 11 -3.41 18.91 -4.89
N LEU A 12 -2.09 18.97 -5.11
CA LEU A 12 -1.11 18.92 -4.04
C LEU A 12 -1.15 20.11 -3.10
N TRP A 13 -1.39 21.32 -3.60
CA TRP A 13 -1.36 22.53 -2.78
C TRP A 13 -2.70 22.87 -2.12
N PHE A 14 -3.83 22.43 -2.70
CA PHE A 14 -5.17 22.78 -2.22
C PHE A 14 -5.85 21.71 -1.37
N HIS A 15 -5.30 20.49 -1.29
CA HIS A 15 -5.84 19.43 -0.45
C HIS A 15 -4.97 19.15 0.78
N LYS A 16 -5.61 18.84 1.90
CA LYS A 16 -4.96 18.27 3.09
C LYS A 16 -4.61 16.80 2.84
N LEU A 17 -3.76 16.24 3.71
CA LEU A 17 -3.55 14.80 3.76
C LEU A 17 -4.89 14.05 3.92
N PRO A 18 -5.07 12.88 3.30
CA PRO A 18 -4.08 12.10 2.54
C PRO A 18 -3.91 12.49 1.05
N PHE A 19 -4.56 13.56 0.59
CA PHE A 19 -4.70 13.88 -0.84
C PHE A 19 -3.78 14.98 -1.35
N GLY A 20 -3.25 15.80 -0.45
CA GLY A 20 -2.28 16.83 -0.75
C GLY A 20 -1.41 17.17 0.45
N LEU A 21 -0.63 18.23 0.32
CA LEU A 21 0.36 18.68 1.29
C LEU A 21 -0.01 20.05 1.88
N GLN A 22 -1.29 20.42 1.90
CA GLN A 22 -1.80 21.63 2.52
C GLN A 22 -1.71 21.60 4.07
N SER A 23 -0.63 21.04 4.63
CA SER A 23 -0.35 20.91 6.05
C SER A 23 1.03 21.48 6.42
N SER A 24 1.20 21.70 7.73
CA SER A 24 2.20 22.55 8.41
C SER A 24 3.66 22.40 7.95
N GLU A 25 4.48 23.38 8.35
CA GLU A 25 5.95 23.44 8.22
C GLU A 25 6.68 22.10 8.45
N ILE A 26 6.10 21.21 9.25
CA ILE A 26 6.62 19.86 9.54
C ILE A 26 6.68 18.99 8.28
N CYS A 27 5.68 19.06 7.39
CA CYS A 27 5.67 18.28 6.14
C CYS A 27 6.82 18.72 5.24
N GLN A 28 6.97 20.03 5.03
CA GLN A 28 8.05 20.60 4.21
C GLN A 28 9.44 20.24 4.75
N ARG A 29 9.65 20.34 6.07
CA ARG A 29 10.92 19.97 6.73
C ARG A 29 11.22 18.48 6.69
N THR A 30 10.22 17.62 6.51
CA THR A 30 10.42 16.17 6.41
C THR A 30 10.65 15.74 4.97
N LEU A 31 9.99 16.39 4.01
CA LEU A 31 10.21 16.16 2.58
C LEU A 31 11.65 16.48 2.15
N SER A 32 12.32 17.46 2.80
CA SER A 32 13.73 17.75 2.54
C SER A 32 14.70 16.63 2.95
N LEU A 33 14.24 15.66 3.75
CA LEU A 33 15.02 14.47 4.13
C LEU A 33 14.83 13.31 3.16
N ALA A 34 13.84 13.38 2.27
CA ALA A 34 13.52 12.33 1.31
C ALA A 34 14.34 12.48 0.02
N VAL A 35 14.79 11.34 -0.51
CA VAL A 35 15.52 11.30 -1.78
C VAL A 35 14.53 11.03 -2.91
N TYR A 36 14.44 11.97 -3.85
CA TYR A 36 13.58 11.85 -5.03
C TYR A 36 14.35 11.27 -6.21
N TYR A 37 14.00 10.05 -6.62
CA TYR A 37 14.46 9.47 -7.88
C TYR A 37 13.25 9.00 -8.68
N PHE A 38 13.18 9.45 -9.94
CA PHE A 38 12.18 8.99 -10.88
C PHE A 38 12.65 7.65 -11.44
N VAL A 39 11.94 6.56 -11.13
CA VAL A 39 12.22 5.25 -11.71
C VAL A 39 11.21 5.05 -12.83
N SER A 40 11.64 5.26 -14.08
CA SER A 40 10.88 4.80 -15.24
C SER A 40 11.21 3.35 -15.47
N LEU A 41 10.25 2.47 -15.20
CA LEU A 41 10.38 1.04 -15.36
C LEU A 41 9.75 0.63 -16.70
N TRP A 42 10.54 0.61 -17.76
CA TRP A 42 10.07 0.08 -19.05
C TRP A 42 10.01 -1.46 -19.02
N CYS A 43 8.86 -1.99 -19.44
CA CYS A 43 8.55 -3.42 -19.63
C CYS A 43 8.55 -4.32 -18.36
N GLN A 44 8.11 -3.78 -17.21
CA GLN A 44 8.01 -4.55 -15.98
C GLN A 44 6.61 -5.16 -15.79
N ARG A 45 6.59 -6.46 -15.48
CA ARG A 45 5.42 -7.15 -14.93
C ARG A 45 5.45 -7.01 -13.43
N CYS A 46 4.39 -6.43 -12.90
CA CYS A 46 4.27 -6.14 -11.49
C CYS A 46 3.19 -7.02 -10.87
N ILE A 47 3.39 -7.35 -9.60
CA ILE A 47 2.33 -7.92 -8.78
C ILE A 47 2.16 -7.13 -7.50
N VAL A 48 0.90 -6.81 -7.19
CA VAL A 48 0.53 -6.29 -5.88
C VAL A 48 0.02 -7.46 -5.04
N VAL A 49 0.67 -7.71 -3.91
CA VAL A 49 0.30 -8.75 -2.97
C VAL A 49 -0.43 -8.10 -1.80
N GLY A 50 -1.75 -8.23 -1.81
CA GLY A 50 -2.63 -7.86 -0.70
C GLY A 50 -2.50 -8.81 0.49
N ASN A 51 -3.11 -8.41 1.60
CA ASN A 51 -2.99 -9.14 2.87
C ASN A 51 -4.09 -10.19 3.06
N GLY A 52 -5.03 -10.30 2.12
CA GLY A 52 -6.24 -11.11 2.22
C GLY A 52 -5.96 -12.59 2.44
N PHE A 53 -6.85 -13.27 3.16
CA PHE A 53 -6.75 -14.70 3.43
C PHE A 53 -6.82 -15.58 2.17
N SER A 54 -7.26 -15.06 1.03
CA SER A 54 -7.39 -15.81 -0.24
C SER A 54 -6.09 -16.44 -0.75
N VAL A 55 -4.91 -15.98 -0.29
CA VAL A 55 -3.63 -16.61 -0.66
C VAL A 55 -3.21 -17.73 0.29
N HIS A 56 -3.84 -17.84 1.47
CA HIS A 56 -3.45 -18.81 2.49
C HIS A 56 -3.61 -20.25 1.97
N GLY A 57 -2.52 -21.03 2.03
CA GLY A 57 -2.49 -22.41 1.57
C GLY A 57 -2.53 -22.61 0.05
N GLN A 58 -2.54 -21.54 -0.76
CA GLN A 58 -2.66 -21.63 -2.22
C GLN A 58 -1.32 -21.86 -2.94
N HIS A 59 -0.19 -21.69 -2.24
CA HIS A 59 1.14 -21.96 -2.77
C HIS A 59 1.56 -21.11 -3.98
N PHE A 60 1.05 -19.87 -4.08
CA PHE A 60 1.40 -18.94 -5.16
C PHE A 60 2.83 -18.39 -5.09
N GLY A 61 3.63 -18.73 -4.08
CA GLY A 61 4.88 -18.02 -3.81
C GLY A 61 5.87 -17.99 -4.97
N LYS A 62 6.04 -19.12 -5.67
CA LYS A 62 6.90 -19.18 -6.89
C LYS A 62 6.37 -18.31 -8.03
N MET A 63 5.05 -18.26 -8.19
CA MET A 63 4.40 -17.45 -9.22
C MET A 63 4.53 -15.97 -8.91
N ILE A 64 4.31 -15.58 -7.64
CA ILE A 64 4.56 -14.21 -7.17
C ILE A 64 6.01 -13.81 -7.41
N ASP A 65 6.97 -14.66 -6.99
CA ASP A 65 8.40 -14.39 -7.14
C ASP A 65 8.90 -14.39 -8.59
N SER A 66 8.08 -14.82 -9.57
CA SER A 66 8.40 -14.73 -11.00
C SER A 66 8.20 -13.33 -11.59
N HIS A 67 7.53 -12.43 -10.86
CA HIS A 67 7.33 -11.05 -11.30
C HIS A 67 8.61 -10.23 -11.14
N HIS A 68 8.74 -9.20 -11.97
CA HIS A 68 9.92 -8.35 -11.92
C HIS A 68 9.87 -7.39 -10.72
N VAL A 69 8.68 -6.84 -10.43
CA VAL A 69 8.43 -5.95 -9.30
C VAL A 69 7.32 -6.55 -8.43
N ILE A 70 7.59 -6.67 -7.13
CA ILE A 70 6.63 -7.20 -6.17
C ILE A 70 6.35 -6.11 -5.14
N ILE A 71 5.09 -5.65 -5.12
CA ILE A 71 4.61 -4.60 -4.21
C ILE A 71 3.85 -5.26 -3.06
N ARG A 72 4.33 -5.09 -1.83
CA ARG A 72 3.69 -5.57 -0.60
C ARG A 72 3.19 -4.42 0.26
N LEU A 73 2.33 -4.73 1.23
CA LEU A 73 1.62 -3.73 2.01
C LEU A 73 1.82 -3.96 3.52
N ASN A 74 1.85 -2.87 4.26
CA ASN A 74 1.71 -2.83 5.71
C ASN A 74 2.75 -3.74 6.41
N ASP A 75 2.34 -4.39 7.50
CA ASP A 75 3.16 -5.28 8.33
C ASP A 75 3.03 -6.77 7.93
N ALA A 76 2.64 -7.05 6.68
CA ALA A 76 2.37 -8.41 6.23
C ALA A 76 3.66 -9.28 6.29
N PRO A 77 3.69 -10.37 7.07
CA PRO A 77 4.86 -11.23 7.18
C PRO A 77 5.05 -12.04 5.91
N VAL A 78 6.31 -12.32 5.57
CA VAL A 78 6.72 -13.03 4.36
C VAL A 78 7.42 -14.33 4.74
N LYS A 79 8.34 -14.26 5.72
CA LYS A 79 9.25 -15.36 6.06
C LYS A 79 8.53 -16.67 6.41
N GLU A 80 7.45 -16.60 7.18
CA GLU A 80 6.67 -17.76 7.62
C GLU A 80 5.68 -18.26 6.54
N TYR A 81 5.33 -17.41 5.58
CA TYR A 81 4.28 -17.66 4.59
C TYR A 81 4.80 -17.77 3.15
N LYS A 82 6.12 -17.88 2.99
CA LYS A 82 6.80 -17.85 1.68
C LYS A 82 6.25 -18.81 0.63
N LYS A 83 5.72 -19.97 1.05
CA LYS A 83 5.13 -20.94 0.13
C LYS A 83 3.94 -20.32 -0.60
N ASP A 84 3.16 -19.52 0.11
CA ASP A 84 1.93 -18.90 -0.38
C ASP A 84 2.17 -17.51 -0.97
N VAL A 85 3.04 -16.71 -0.35
CA VAL A 85 3.20 -15.29 -0.73
C VAL A 85 4.54 -14.95 -1.37
N GLY A 86 5.45 -15.90 -1.52
CA GLY A 86 6.81 -15.68 -2.08
C GLY A 86 7.78 -15.13 -1.04
N GLU A 87 9.05 -14.96 -1.40
CA GLU A 87 10.09 -14.40 -0.53
C GLU A 87 10.50 -12.98 -0.94
N ARG A 88 10.35 -12.61 -2.22
CA ARG A 88 10.88 -11.35 -2.77
C ARG A 88 9.95 -10.17 -2.50
N THR A 89 10.53 -8.99 -2.29
CA THR A 89 9.82 -7.71 -2.13
C THR A 89 10.63 -6.59 -2.79
N SER A 90 10.07 -5.95 -3.81
CA SER A 90 10.71 -4.79 -4.46
C SER A 90 10.29 -3.48 -3.82
N ILE A 91 9.00 -3.37 -3.48
CA ILE A 91 8.40 -2.16 -2.91
C ILE A 91 7.50 -2.59 -1.75
N ARG A 92 7.56 -1.89 -0.62
CA ARG A 92 6.60 -2.07 0.47
C ARG A 92 5.98 -0.74 0.87
N LEU A 93 4.67 -0.61 0.70
CA LEU A 93 3.92 0.55 1.18
C LEU A 93 3.59 0.37 2.65
N PHE A 94 3.84 1.40 3.45
CA PHE A 94 3.57 1.38 4.88
C PHE A 94 3.23 2.78 5.40
N PHE A 95 2.66 2.82 6.60
CA PHE A 95 2.41 4.03 7.39
C PHE A 95 2.76 3.72 8.85
N PRO A 96 2.85 4.71 9.76
CA PRO A 96 3.42 4.49 11.09
C PRO A 96 2.81 3.30 11.83
N GLU A 97 1.48 3.20 11.87
CA GLU A 97 0.76 2.15 12.59
C GLU A 97 0.87 0.76 11.96
N SER A 98 1.39 0.65 10.74
CA SER A 98 1.69 -0.60 10.04
C SER A 98 3.19 -0.83 9.81
N ALA A 99 4.05 -0.02 10.42
CA ALA A 99 5.49 -0.16 10.29
C ALA A 99 6.02 -1.30 11.18
N LEU A 100 6.90 -2.13 10.61
CA LEU A 100 7.68 -3.11 11.38
C LEU A 100 8.91 -2.41 12.00
N PRO A 101 9.28 -2.69 13.27
CA PRO A 101 10.50 -2.14 13.87
C PRO A 101 11.77 -2.50 13.08
N ASN A 102 11.83 -3.73 12.58
CA ASN A 102 12.92 -4.25 11.77
C ASN A 102 12.39 -4.77 10.41
N PRO A 103 12.27 -3.91 9.39
CA PRO A 103 11.71 -4.33 8.11
C PRO A 103 12.55 -5.42 7.41
N LEU A 104 13.85 -5.57 7.71
CA LEU A 104 14.71 -6.57 7.07
C LEU A 104 14.27 -8.02 7.32
N GLU A 105 13.48 -8.28 8.35
CA GLU A 105 12.98 -9.64 8.64
C GLU A 105 12.00 -10.15 7.58
N ASN A 106 11.37 -9.25 6.83
CA ASN A 106 10.29 -9.56 5.89
C ASN A 106 10.46 -8.89 4.52
N ASN A 107 11.67 -8.38 4.21
CA ASN A 107 11.99 -7.66 2.99
C ASN A 107 13.43 -7.98 2.53
N ASP A 108 13.70 -7.82 1.25
CA ASP A 108 15.05 -7.84 0.69
C ASP A 108 15.83 -6.58 1.11
N ASN A 109 17.17 -6.64 1.08
CA ASN A 109 18.03 -5.52 1.49
C ASN A 109 17.85 -4.26 0.63
N ASP A 110 17.40 -4.41 -0.62
CA ASP A 110 17.19 -3.35 -1.60
C ASP A 110 15.71 -2.96 -1.76
N THR A 111 14.81 -3.48 -0.92
CA THR A 111 13.40 -3.11 -0.95
C THR A 111 13.20 -1.60 -0.77
N LEU A 112 12.42 -0.97 -1.65
CA LEU A 112 11.97 0.41 -1.46
C LEU A 112 10.85 0.46 -0.44
N MET A 113 11.12 1.08 0.70
CA MET A 113 10.12 1.34 1.73
C MET A 113 9.40 2.64 1.39
N VAL A 114 8.13 2.54 0.97
CA VAL A 114 7.32 3.67 0.52
C VAL A 114 6.37 4.09 1.63
N PHE A 115 6.65 5.23 2.25
CA PHE A 115 5.85 5.83 3.29
C PHE A 115 4.59 6.51 2.71
N VAL A 116 3.42 6.13 3.20
CA VAL A 116 2.11 6.66 2.78
C VAL A 116 1.56 7.58 3.88
N PRO A 117 1.58 8.91 3.70
CA PRO A 117 1.11 9.84 4.73
C PRO A 117 -0.41 9.98 4.70
N PHE A 118 -1.07 9.68 5.81
CA PHE A 118 -2.52 9.85 5.96
C PHE A 118 -2.92 11.05 6.83
N LYS A 119 -2.06 11.42 7.79
CA LYS A 119 -2.29 12.53 8.72
C LYS A 119 -0.98 13.26 9.05
N PRO A 120 -1.01 14.53 9.47
CA PRO A 120 0.21 15.30 9.79
C PRO A 120 1.11 14.62 10.83
N LEU A 121 0.50 13.87 11.75
CA LEU A 121 1.20 13.12 12.78
C LEU A 121 2.13 12.04 12.19
N ASP A 122 1.83 11.52 10.99
CA ASP A 122 2.67 10.51 10.36
C ASP A 122 4.04 11.09 9.99
N PHE A 123 4.08 12.33 9.49
CA PHE A 123 5.34 13.03 9.20
C PHE A 123 6.13 13.34 10.47
N LEU A 124 5.43 13.66 11.57
CA LEU A 124 6.08 13.87 12.86
C LEU A 124 6.79 12.58 13.32
N TRP A 125 6.10 11.44 13.27
CA TRP A 125 6.70 10.15 13.59
C TRP A 125 7.89 9.83 12.68
N LEU A 126 7.74 10.02 11.36
CA LEU A 126 8.83 9.75 10.42
C LEU A 126 10.07 10.58 10.74
N ARG A 127 9.89 11.88 11.01
CA ARG A 127 10.98 12.77 11.42
C ARG A 127 11.64 12.32 12.73
N GLU A 128 10.84 11.94 13.73
CA GLU A 128 11.33 11.49 15.03
C GLU A 128 12.15 10.20 14.96
N VAL A 129 11.73 9.21 14.14
CA VAL A 129 12.48 7.96 13.97
C VAL A 129 13.76 8.17 13.16
N LEU A 130 13.72 9.00 12.11
CA LEU A 130 14.91 9.32 11.29
C LEU A 130 15.96 10.11 12.09
N LEU A 131 15.52 11.05 12.93
CA LEU A 131 16.41 11.86 13.78
C LEU A 131 16.75 11.17 15.11
N LYS A 132 16.22 9.97 15.37
CA LYS A 132 16.42 9.21 16.61
C LYS A 132 16.17 10.03 17.87
N THR A 133 15.07 10.79 17.90
CA THR A 133 14.72 11.62 19.06
C THR A 133 14.44 10.77 20.30
N LYS A 134 14.78 11.31 21.49
CA LYS A 134 14.55 10.62 22.77
C LYS A 134 13.07 10.49 23.12
N ASN A 135 12.32 11.58 22.95
CA ASN A 135 10.88 11.60 23.15
C ASN A 135 10.20 11.51 21.78
N LYS A 136 9.31 10.54 21.64
CA LYS A 136 8.52 10.32 20.43
C LYS A 136 7.04 10.45 20.73
N THR A 137 6.30 10.90 19.74
CA THR A 137 4.85 11.08 19.85
C THR A 137 4.17 9.72 19.88
N LYS A 138 3.29 9.52 20.86
CA LYS A 138 2.56 8.26 21.09
C LYS A 138 1.05 8.41 20.94
N GLU A 139 0.53 9.62 21.11
CA GLU A 139 -0.90 9.91 21.03
C GLU A 139 -1.33 10.19 19.59
N GLY A 140 -2.58 9.85 19.24
CA GLY A 140 -3.15 10.09 17.91
C GLY A 140 -2.93 8.96 16.90
N PHE A 141 -2.29 7.86 17.30
CA PHE A 141 -2.16 6.63 16.53
C PHE A 141 -3.10 5.54 17.06
N TRP A 142 -3.83 4.86 16.17
CA TRP A 142 -4.77 3.79 16.57
C TRP A 142 -4.06 2.51 16.98
N ARG A 143 -2.84 2.29 16.47
CA ARG A 143 -1.87 1.29 16.92
C ARG A 143 -0.54 1.99 17.11
N GLN A 144 0.15 1.68 18.21
CA GLN A 144 1.42 2.33 18.52
C GLN A 144 2.45 2.02 17.42
N PRO A 145 3.00 3.04 16.73
CA PRO A 145 4.05 2.84 15.77
C PRO A 145 5.38 2.52 16.48
N PRO A 146 6.33 1.89 15.80
CA PRO A 146 7.56 1.49 16.43
C PRO A 146 8.39 2.72 16.84
N GLN A 147 9.04 2.62 18.00
CA GLN A 147 9.85 3.70 18.57
C GLN A 147 11.24 3.79 17.90
N GLU A 148 11.65 2.71 17.23
CA GLU A 148 12.85 2.62 16.41
C GLU A 148 12.45 2.00 15.09
N TRP A 149 13.05 2.51 14.01
CA TRP A 149 12.81 1.99 12.67
C TRP A 149 14.15 1.81 11.97
N ASN A 150 14.63 0.57 11.97
CA ASN A 150 15.97 0.22 11.52
C ASN A 150 15.96 -0.11 10.03
N TRP A 151 16.00 0.94 9.20
CA TRP A 151 16.05 0.80 7.74
C TRP A 151 17.08 1.73 7.10
N ASN A 152 17.52 1.36 5.89
CA ASN A 152 18.37 2.22 5.09
C ASN A 152 17.57 3.41 4.53
N ILE A 153 17.87 4.63 4.99
CA ILE A 153 17.19 5.86 4.58
C ILE A 153 17.31 6.10 3.06
N SER A 154 18.38 5.64 2.41
CA SER A 154 18.53 5.73 0.95
C SER A 154 17.46 4.94 0.19
N GLN A 155 16.83 3.94 0.82
CA GLN A 155 15.74 3.13 0.28
C GLN A 155 14.35 3.60 0.74
N LEU A 156 14.26 4.68 1.51
CA LEU A 156 12.98 5.31 1.88
C LEU A 156 12.48 6.20 0.74
N ARG A 157 11.19 6.11 0.44
CA ARG A 157 10.46 7.04 -0.44
C ARG A 157 9.19 7.53 0.26
N ILE A 158 8.75 8.74 -0.06
CA ILE A 158 7.46 9.27 0.39
C ILE A 158 6.52 9.24 -0.80
N LEU A 159 5.37 8.57 -0.65
CA LEU A 159 4.38 8.51 -1.71
C LEU A 159 3.84 9.90 -2.00
N ASN A 160 3.77 10.26 -3.28
CA ASN A 160 3.10 11.47 -3.71
C ASN A 160 1.59 11.36 -3.39
N PRO A 161 1.00 12.26 -2.57
CA PRO A 161 -0.42 12.22 -2.20
C PRO A 161 -1.40 12.19 -3.36
N TYR A 162 -0.99 12.66 -4.55
CA TYR A 162 -1.79 12.56 -5.77
C TYR A 162 -2.16 11.11 -6.11
N VAL A 163 -1.28 10.14 -5.85
CA VAL A 163 -1.57 8.71 -6.09
C VAL A 163 -2.75 8.26 -5.23
N THR A 164 -2.84 8.74 -3.99
CA THR A 164 -3.97 8.47 -3.09
C THR A 164 -5.24 9.21 -3.54
N TYR A 165 -5.10 10.47 -3.99
CA TYR A 165 -6.20 11.26 -4.53
C TYR A 165 -6.82 10.60 -5.76
N GLU A 166 -6.01 10.20 -6.73
CA GLU A 166 -6.46 9.55 -7.95
C GLU A 166 -7.12 8.20 -7.66
N ALA A 167 -6.49 7.37 -6.82
CA ALA A 167 -7.10 6.13 -6.35
C ALA A 167 -8.49 6.35 -5.75
N THR A 168 -8.65 7.39 -4.93
CA THR A 168 -9.89 7.66 -4.20
C THR A 168 -10.98 8.29 -5.07
N TYR A 169 -10.65 9.32 -5.84
CA TYR A 169 -11.63 10.17 -6.50
C TYR A 169 -11.74 9.94 -8.00
N LYS A 170 -10.68 9.49 -8.67
CA LYS A 170 -10.71 9.20 -10.10
C LYS A 170 -11.06 7.74 -10.37
N LEU A 171 -10.40 6.80 -9.66
CA LEU A 171 -10.63 5.36 -9.84
C LEU A 171 -11.90 4.89 -9.12
N LEU A 172 -11.98 5.07 -7.80
CA LEU A 172 -13.12 4.61 -7.01
C LEU A 172 -14.33 5.56 -7.04
N GLN A 173 -14.14 6.80 -7.51
CA GLN A 173 -15.19 7.83 -7.59
C GLN A 173 -15.94 8.03 -6.26
N LEU A 174 -15.22 7.97 -5.14
CA LEU A 174 -15.82 8.17 -3.83
C LEU A 174 -16.30 9.62 -3.65
N ASN A 175 -17.32 9.82 -2.83
CA ASN A 175 -17.80 11.17 -2.52
C ASN A 175 -16.82 11.86 -1.55
N ALA A 176 -16.28 13.01 -1.95
CA ALA A 176 -15.38 13.82 -1.13
C ALA A 176 -15.96 14.23 0.22
N SER A 177 -17.29 14.40 0.32
CA SER A 177 -17.94 14.74 1.59
C SER A 177 -17.98 13.59 2.59
N SER A 178 -17.73 12.35 2.16
CA SER A 178 -17.76 11.18 3.05
C SER A 178 -16.55 11.06 3.96
N GLY A 179 -15.45 11.78 3.65
CA GLY A 179 -14.17 11.64 4.34
C GLY A 179 -13.49 10.29 4.16
N ARG A 180 -14.04 9.39 3.33
CA ARG A 180 -13.47 8.08 3.04
C ARG A 180 -12.38 8.18 1.97
N TYR A 181 -11.42 7.27 2.04
CA TYR A 181 -10.34 7.16 1.06
C TYR A 181 -10.02 5.70 0.74
N ALA A 182 -9.30 5.48 -0.36
CA ALA A 182 -8.90 4.15 -0.81
C ALA A 182 -8.01 3.42 0.23
N THR A 183 -8.13 2.10 0.34
CA THR A 183 -7.20 1.28 1.12
C THR A 183 -5.77 1.35 0.56
N THR A 184 -4.77 1.05 1.40
CA THR A 184 -3.36 0.91 0.94
C THR A 184 -3.23 -0.06 -0.24
N GLY A 185 -4.10 -1.08 -0.33
CA GLY A 185 -4.12 -2.02 -1.45
C GLY A 185 -4.51 -1.38 -2.77
N ILE A 186 -5.57 -0.58 -2.80
CA ILE A 186 -5.96 0.17 -4.00
C ILE A 186 -4.97 1.29 -4.31
N ILE A 187 -4.37 1.92 -3.30
CA ILE A 187 -3.31 2.92 -3.49
C ILE A 187 -2.07 2.29 -4.15
N ALA A 188 -1.64 1.12 -3.67
CA ALA A 188 -0.54 0.35 -4.27
C ALA A 188 -0.86 -0.11 -5.69
N LEU A 189 -2.11 -0.49 -5.95
CA LEU A 189 -2.56 -0.88 -7.28
C LEU A 189 -2.56 0.31 -8.25
N ASN A 190 -3.00 1.48 -7.80
CA ASN A 190 -2.84 2.70 -8.60
C ASN A 190 -1.37 3.02 -8.88
N LEU A 191 -0.50 2.90 -7.87
CA LEU A 191 0.95 3.05 -8.07
C LEU A 191 1.50 2.06 -9.11
N ALA A 192 1.09 0.78 -9.04
CA ALA A 192 1.52 -0.23 -10.01
C ALA A 192 1.09 0.13 -11.45
N LEU A 193 -0.13 0.63 -11.64
CA LEU A 193 -0.63 1.05 -12.95
C LEU A 193 0.15 2.22 -13.56
N HIS A 194 0.78 3.08 -12.73
CA HIS A 194 1.70 4.13 -13.21
C HIS A 194 3.10 3.63 -13.53
N LEU A 195 3.53 2.55 -12.88
CA LEU A 195 4.91 2.05 -12.96
C LEU A 195 5.09 0.93 -13.99
N CYS A 196 4.03 0.18 -14.30
CA CYS A 196 4.13 -1.15 -14.90
C CYS A 196 3.24 -1.28 -16.14
N GLN A 197 3.65 -2.14 -17.07
CA GLN A 197 2.88 -2.42 -18.28
C GLN A 197 1.88 -3.55 -18.07
N GLU A 198 2.19 -4.48 -17.17
CA GLU A 198 1.31 -5.57 -16.75
C GLU A 198 1.21 -5.55 -15.23
N VAL A 199 -0.01 -5.64 -14.72
CA VAL A 199 -0.27 -5.60 -13.28
C VAL A 199 -1.14 -6.80 -12.89
N ASN A 200 -0.55 -7.67 -12.08
CA ASN A 200 -1.22 -8.79 -11.48
C ASN A 200 -1.51 -8.49 -10.00
N ILE A 201 -2.50 -9.16 -9.44
CA ILE A 201 -2.85 -9.05 -8.03
C ILE A 201 -2.98 -10.43 -7.41
N ALA A 202 -2.67 -10.52 -6.12
CA ALA A 202 -2.96 -11.68 -5.28
C ALA A 202 -3.34 -11.22 -3.88
N GLY A 203 -4.20 -11.95 -3.16
CA GLY A 203 -4.53 -11.61 -1.77
C GLY A 203 -5.42 -10.38 -1.63
N PHE A 204 -6.21 -10.07 -2.67
CA PHE A 204 -7.24 -9.04 -2.61
C PHE A 204 -8.60 -9.64 -2.25
N GLY A 205 -9.49 -8.78 -1.74
CA GLY A 205 -10.83 -9.16 -1.31
C GLY A 205 -10.96 -9.32 0.20
N TYR A 206 -12.21 -9.36 0.65
CA TYR A 206 -12.59 -9.51 2.05
C TYR A 206 -13.64 -10.62 2.18
N PRO A 207 -13.68 -11.32 3.33
CA PRO A 207 -14.78 -12.23 3.65
C PRO A 207 -16.13 -11.51 3.49
N GLY A 208 -17.16 -12.26 3.07
CA GLY A 208 -18.51 -11.71 2.91
C GLY A 208 -19.07 -11.19 4.24
N ASN A 209 -20.05 -10.29 4.21
CA ASN A 209 -20.63 -9.70 5.42
C ASN A 209 -21.18 -10.72 6.43
N HIS A 210 -21.58 -11.90 5.95
CA HIS A 210 -22.09 -13.02 6.74
C HIS A 210 -21.02 -14.07 7.09
N ASP A 211 -19.81 -13.94 6.56
CA ASP A 211 -18.70 -14.82 6.89
C ASP A 211 -17.98 -14.30 8.13
N THR A 212 -18.16 -15.03 9.24
CA THR A 212 -17.53 -14.76 10.54
C THR A 212 -16.44 -15.77 10.87
N THR A 213 -16.09 -16.64 9.92
CA THR A 213 -15.17 -17.76 10.14
C THR A 213 -13.85 -17.58 9.41
N THR A 214 -13.88 -16.96 8.23
CA THR A 214 -12.67 -16.69 7.45
C THR A 214 -11.92 -15.49 8.03
N PRO A 215 -10.62 -15.64 8.38
CA PRO A 215 -9.81 -14.51 8.80
C PRO A 215 -9.70 -13.46 7.69
N ILE A 216 -9.47 -12.20 8.08
CA ILE A 216 -9.26 -11.13 7.09
C ILE A 216 -7.89 -11.30 6.43
N HIS A 217 -6.86 -11.64 7.22
CA HIS A 217 -5.48 -11.70 6.76
C HIS A 217 -4.94 -13.13 6.70
N TYR A 218 -4.03 -13.41 5.76
CA TYR A 218 -3.39 -14.72 5.63
C TYR A 218 -2.49 -15.11 6.82
N TYR A 219 -2.13 -14.15 7.67
CA TYR A 219 -1.13 -14.28 8.74
C TYR A 219 -1.66 -14.04 10.17
N ASN A 220 -2.95 -13.74 10.31
CA ASN A 220 -3.56 -13.54 11.60
C ASN A 220 -4.90 -14.29 11.62
N THR A 221 -4.97 -15.37 12.38
CA THR A 221 -6.16 -16.22 12.51
C THR A 221 -7.22 -15.63 13.44
N GLY A 222 -6.94 -14.48 14.07
CA GLY A 222 -7.92 -13.72 14.85
C GLY A 222 -8.89 -12.93 13.95
N LEU A 223 -10.13 -12.78 14.42
CA LEU A 223 -11.12 -11.86 13.84
C LEU A 223 -10.59 -10.42 13.94
N SER A 224 -9.99 -9.92 12.85
CA SER A 224 -9.54 -8.54 12.79
C SER A 224 -10.72 -7.59 13.03
N ARG A 225 -10.45 -6.50 13.76
CA ARG A 225 -11.46 -5.57 14.25
C ARG A 225 -12.06 -4.83 13.05
N LYS A 226 -13.32 -5.13 12.71
CA LYS A 226 -14.13 -4.44 11.69
C LYS A 226 -14.02 -2.90 11.75
N ASN A 227 -13.69 -2.34 12.92
CA ASN A 227 -13.51 -0.90 13.15
C ASN A 227 -12.34 -0.27 12.36
N GLU A 228 -11.32 -1.05 11.97
CA GLU A 228 -10.15 -0.55 11.23
C GLU A 228 -10.47 -0.23 9.75
N LEU A 229 -11.57 -0.76 9.22
CA LEU A 229 -11.96 -0.62 7.81
C LEU A 229 -13.03 0.46 7.57
N PHE A 230 -13.53 1.12 8.63
CA PHE A 230 -14.64 2.09 8.53
C PHE A 230 -14.31 3.30 7.64
N GLN A 231 -13.02 3.65 7.55
CA GLN A 231 -12.53 4.77 6.73
C GLN A 231 -12.55 4.45 5.22
N HIS A 232 -12.83 3.20 4.85
CA HIS A 232 -12.81 2.72 3.47
C HIS A 232 -14.21 2.30 3.00
N ASN A 233 -14.43 2.33 1.69
CA ASN A 233 -15.63 1.79 1.06
C ASN A 233 -15.30 0.49 0.33
N LEU A 234 -15.26 -0.62 1.08
CA LEU A 234 -14.85 -1.93 0.56
C LEU A 234 -15.75 -2.43 -0.58
N THR A 235 -17.03 -2.04 -0.58
CA THR A 235 -17.95 -2.36 -1.68
C THR A 235 -17.53 -1.66 -2.96
N ALA A 236 -17.19 -0.37 -2.90
CA ALA A 236 -16.69 0.37 -4.06
C ALA A 236 -15.37 -0.21 -4.56
N GLU A 237 -14.44 -0.55 -3.66
CA GLU A 237 -13.17 -1.18 -4.02
C GLU A 237 -13.36 -2.54 -4.70
N ARG A 238 -14.22 -3.40 -4.13
CA ARG A 238 -14.55 -4.70 -4.72
C ARG A 238 -15.15 -4.56 -6.11
N ASN A 239 -16.12 -3.66 -6.28
CA ASN A 239 -16.77 -3.45 -7.58
C ASN A 239 -15.79 -2.93 -8.62
N TRP A 240 -14.90 -2.01 -8.23
CA TRP A 240 -13.87 -1.50 -9.12
C TRP A 240 -12.86 -2.59 -9.52
N LEU A 241 -12.37 -3.38 -8.55
CA LEU A 241 -11.46 -4.50 -8.81
C LEU A 241 -12.05 -5.51 -9.80
N LEU A 242 -13.30 -5.96 -9.56
CA LEU A 242 -13.98 -6.90 -10.46
C LEU A 242 -14.05 -6.37 -11.89
N LYS A 243 -14.35 -5.07 -12.04
CA LYS A 243 -14.41 -4.40 -13.35
C LYS A 243 -13.04 -4.35 -14.03
N MET A 244 -11.97 -4.07 -13.30
CA MET A 244 -10.61 -4.04 -13.85
C MET A 244 -10.13 -5.42 -14.30
N VAL A 245 -10.51 -6.46 -13.55
CA VAL A 245 -10.23 -7.86 -13.93
C VAL A 245 -11.03 -8.26 -15.17
N GLU A 246 -12.33 -7.95 -15.20
CA GLU A 246 -13.20 -8.22 -16.36
C GLU A 246 -12.69 -7.53 -17.64
N TRP A 247 -12.19 -6.31 -17.52
CA TRP A 247 -11.63 -5.54 -18.64
C TRP A 247 -10.20 -5.96 -19.03
N GLY A 248 -9.57 -6.88 -18.30
CA GLY A 248 -8.20 -7.30 -18.55
C GLY A 248 -7.15 -6.23 -18.27
N VAL A 249 -7.50 -5.18 -17.51
CA VAL A 249 -6.55 -4.14 -17.07
C VAL A 249 -5.60 -4.72 -16.01
N ILE A 250 -6.10 -5.63 -15.18
CA ILE A 250 -5.34 -6.36 -14.17
C ILE A 250 -5.72 -7.84 -14.21
N ALA A 251 -4.83 -8.74 -13.78
CA ALA A 251 -5.16 -10.16 -13.60
C ALA A 251 -5.07 -10.58 -12.13
N ASP A 252 -6.04 -11.36 -11.65
CA ASP A 252 -6.06 -11.87 -10.28
C ASP A 252 -5.63 -13.33 -10.24
N LEU A 253 -4.46 -13.60 -9.64
CA LEU A 253 -3.90 -14.93 -9.50
C LEU A 253 -4.76 -15.85 -8.62
N THR A 254 -5.56 -15.26 -7.73
CA THR A 254 -6.45 -16.00 -6.83
C THR A 254 -7.78 -16.36 -7.51
N SER A 255 -8.04 -15.85 -8.72
CA SER A 255 -9.27 -16.16 -9.44
C SER A 255 -9.22 -17.55 -10.10
N HIS A 256 -10.32 -18.29 -10.01
CA HIS A 256 -10.44 -19.61 -10.65
C HIS A 256 -10.24 -19.56 -12.17
N ALA A 257 -10.61 -18.44 -12.81
CA ALA A 257 -10.42 -18.23 -14.24
C ALA A 257 -8.93 -18.18 -14.64
N PHE A 258 -8.09 -17.55 -13.80
CA PHE A 258 -6.65 -17.47 -14.03
C PHE A 258 -5.95 -18.81 -13.77
N GLN A 259 -6.40 -19.56 -12.76
CA GLN A 259 -5.87 -20.90 -12.45
C GLN A 259 -6.13 -21.90 -13.60
N ALA A 260 -7.29 -21.82 -14.26
CA ALA A 260 -7.65 -22.74 -15.34
C ALA A 260 -6.88 -22.50 -16.66
N GLN A 261 -6.29 -21.33 -16.86
CA GLN A 261 -5.51 -21.00 -18.06
C GLN A 261 -4.03 -21.38 -17.98
N ASN A 262 -3.53 -21.66 -16.77
CA ASN A 262 -2.11 -21.92 -16.51
C ASN A 262 -1.81 -23.36 -16.06
N HIS A 263 -2.76 -24.28 -16.29
CA HIS A 263 -2.62 -25.73 -16.11
C HIS A 263 -2.67 -26.47 -17.45
#